data_AF-A0A349MNL5-F1
#
_entry.id   AF-A0A349MNL5-F1
#
_cell.length_a   1.000
_cell.length_b   1.000
_cell.length_c   1.000
_cell.angle_alpha   90.00
_cell.angle_beta   90.00
_cell.angle_gamma   90.00
#
_symmetry.space_group_name_H-M   'P 1'
#
loop_
_entity.id
_entity.type
_entity.pdbx_description
1 polymer ?
#
loop_
_entity_poly.entity_id
_entity_poly.type
_entity_poly.pdbx_seq_one_letter_code
_entity_poly.pdbx_strand_id
1 'polypeptide(L)'
;MTDPRLNNGASAPNLHDLSSFSNISSSTAQLVCDLNMAQRFLTRLDEDADQFTFQTFDDNTTGGGERRAELSQIRHGALEDLFSWLAKMNRSGAGIFVTVNETDGRGRKKDNIKKVRAVWQEDDGAGRELPLEPHIEIESSPRKYHRYVLTDGTDDWGAFDSVMASLVTDYGSDPNAKDRSRVMRLPGFYHLKDPSRPHMVNIIQESGALPLPWPDVVEAFTSNTLVLDVTTNNHSGLDVRSKIASITTTDNYHGSLRDLAAHYVAKGRSKEEAEMHLEKHMDSVPIELRDGRWGHRRQQIRSLVQSALDKGFGENYVWSEPV
;
A
#
# COMPACT_ATOMS: atom_id res chain seq x y z
N MET A 1 62.51 -63.65 -41.83
CA MET A 1 63.66 -62.74 -41.60
C MET A 1 63.11 -61.34 -41.53
N THR A 2 63.25 -60.73 -40.36
CA THR A 2 62.73 -59.44 -39.92
C THR A 2 63.69 -58.32 -40.32
N ASP A 3 63.18 -57.22 -40.89
CA ASP A 3 63.95 -55.98 -41.10
C ASP A 3 63.29 -54.83 -40.30
N PRO A 4 64.07 -53.95 -39.63
CA PRO A 4 63.63 -53.12 -38.52
C PRO A 4 63.43 -51.65 -38.92
N ARG A 5 62.90 -50.89 -37.94
CA ARG A 5 62.83 -49.41 -37.79
C ARG A 5 61.41 -48.87 -37.66
N LEU A 6 60.86 -49.15 -36.48
CA LEU A 6 59.99 -48.24 -35.74
C LEU A 6 60.82 -47.02 -35.32
N ASN A 7 60.45 -45.81 -35.76
CA ASN A 7 60.51 -44.61 -34.92
C ASN A 7 59.74 -43.46 -35.58
N ASN A 8 58.59 -43.08 -35.03
CA ASN A 8 58.10 -41.71 -35.06
C ASN A 8 57.23 -41.53 -33.82
N GLY A 9 57.83 -40.92 -32.80
CA GLY A 9 57.19 -40.64 -31.52
C GLY A 9 56.09 -39.61 -31.68
N ALA A 10 54.86 -40.02 -31.40
CA ALA A 10 53.82 -39.12 -30.95
C ALA A 10 53.95 -39.02 -29.42
N SER A 11 54.66 -38.00 -28.96
CA SER A 11 54.71 -37.65 -27.54
C SER A 11 53.30 -37.29 -27.07
N ALA A 12 52.89 -37.90 -25.97
CA ALA A 12 51.65 -37.59 -25.26
C ALA A 12 51.59 -36.08 -24.92
N PRO A 13 50.43 -35.43 -25.04
CA PRO A 13 50.32 -34.04 -24.63
C PRO A 13 50.52 -33.93 -23.11
N ASN A 14 51.38 -33.00 -22.76
CA ASN A 14 51.87 -32.70 -21.42
C ASN A 14 50.70 -32.28 -20.52
N LEU A 15 50.55 -32.96 -19.38
CA LEU A 15 49.46 -32.77 -18.41
C LEU A 15 49.74 -31.55 -17.51
N HIS A 16 49.93 -30.35 -18.09
CA HIS A 16 50.16 -29.12 -17.31
C HIS A 16 49.66 -27.83 -17.98
N ASP A 17 48.68 -27.91 -18.89
CA ASP A 17 48.05 -26.73 -19.49
C ASP A 17 46.52 -26.81 -19.42
N LEU A 18 45.97 -26.66 -18.20
CA LEU A 18 44.53 -26.55 -17.94
C LEU A 18 44.17 -25.36 -17.04
N SER A 19 45.02 -24.32 -16.96
CA SER A 19 44.70 -23.07 -16.26
C SER A 19 44.19 -21.96 -17.18
N SER A 20 43.94 -22.27 -18.46
CA SER A 20 43.40 -21.33 -19.45
C SER A 20 42.07 -21.88 -19.95
N PHE A 21 40.98 -21.13 -19.80
CA PHE A 21 39.56 -21.46 -20.11
C PHE A 21 38.64 -21.93 -18.97
N SER A 22 38.77 -21.35 -17.78
CA SER A 22 37.74 -21.44 -16.73
C SER A 22 37.17 -20.09 -16.29
N ASN A 23 37.01 -19.13 -17.22
CA ASN A 23 36.36 -17.85 -16.93
C ASN A 23 35.45 -17.37 -18.07
N ILE A 24 34.54 -18.24 -18.54
CA ILE A 24 33.36 -17.81 -19.31
C ILE A 24 32.13 -18.54 -18.75
N SER A 25 31.16 -17.74 -18.32
CA SER A 25 29.78 -18.10 -17.95
C SER A 25 29.56 -19.00 -16.73
N SER A 26 29.44 -18.39 -15.56
CA SER A 26 28.66 -18.97 -14.46
C SER A 26 28.20 -17.90 -13.47
N SER A 27 27.05 -17.26 -13.73
CA SER A 27 26.17 -16.78 -12.64
C SER A 27 24.74 -16.35 -13.03
N THR A 28 24.26 -16.59 -14.26
CA THR A 28 22.79 -16.61 -14.48
C THR A 28 22.30 -18.03 -14.21
N ALA A 29 22.27 -18.40 -12.92
CA ALA A 29 21.27 -19.38 -12.49
C ALA A 29 19.94 -18.89 -13.08
N GLN A 30 19.34 -19.70 -13.95
CA GLN A 30 18.27 -19.28 -14.83
C GLN A 30 17.16 -18.69 -13.96
N LEU A 31 16.94 -17.37 -14.01
CA LEU A 31 15.96 -16.70 -13.16
C LEU A 31 14.58 -17.31 -13.46
N VAL A 32 14.06 -18.09 -12.51
CA VAL A 32 12.76 -18.75 -12.62
C VAL A 32 11.73 -17.87 -11.91
N CYS A 33 10.82 -17.27 -12.69
CA CYS A 33 9.69 -16.53 -12.15
C CYS A 33 8.68 -17.49 -11.50
N ASP A 34 7.99 -17.04 -10.46
CA ASP A 34 7.01 -17.81 -9.70
C ASP A 34 5.57 -17.38 -10.06
N LEU A 35 4.91 -18.20 -10.87
CA LEU A 35 3.51 -17.99 -11.28
C LEU A 35 2.55 -18.02 -10.07
N ASN A 36 2.75 -18.94 -9.13
CA ASN A 36 1.84 -19.12 -8.01
C ASN A 36 1.88 -17.94 -7.06
N MET A 37 3.06 -17.36 -6.84
CA MET A 37 3.20 -16.15 -6.02
C MET A 37 2.54 -14.94 -6.68
N ALA A 38 2.75 -14.76 -7.99
CA ALA A 38 2.08 -13.71 -8.74
C ALA A 38 0.55 -13.88 -8.71
N GLN A 39 0.05 -15.11 -8.87
CA GLN A 39 -1.37 -15.42 -8.79
C GLN A 39 -1.95 -15.14 -7.40
N ARG A 40 -1.27 -15.54 -6.32
CA ARG A 40 -1.68 -15.25 -4.94
C ARG A 40 -1.80 -13.76 -4.70
N PHE A 41 -0.81 -12.98 -5.11
CA PHE A 41 -0.84 -11.52 -4.99
C PHE A 41 -2.05 -10.91 -5.73
N LEU A 42 -2.25 -11.29 -7.00
CA LEU A 42 -3.33 -10.73 -7.82
C LEU A 42 -4.72 -11.16 -7.32
N THR A 43 -4.90 -12.42 -6.95
CA THR A 43 -6.14 -12.92 -6.34
C THR A 43 -6.43 -12.15 -5.06
N ARG A 44 -5.40 -11.87 -4.27
CA ARG A 44 -5.58 -11.11 -3.03
C ARG A 44 -5.91 -9.65 -3.29
N LEU A 45 -5.33 -9.05 -4.32
CA LEU A 45 -5.58 -7.68 -4.73
C LEU A 45 -7.01 -7.50 -5.28
N ASP A 46 -7.50 -8.47 -6.05
CA ASP A 46 -8.86 -8.50 -6.62
C ASP A 46 -9.19 -9.92 -7.10
N GLU A 47 -9.99 -10.66 -6.32
CA GLU A 47 -10.35 -12.05 -6.66
C GLU A 47 -11.35 -12.14 -7.82
N ASP A 48 -12.11 -11.08 -8.05
CA ASP A 48 -13.13 -10.98 -9.10
C ASP A 48 -12.58 -10.43 -10.42
N ALA A 49 -11.29 -10.08 -10.48
CA ALA A 49 -10.70 -9.48 -11.68
C ALA A 49 -10.43 -10.53 -12.77
N ASP A 50 -11.12 -10.38 -13.90
CA ASP A 50 -10.85 -11.18 -15.12
C ASP A 50 -9.51 -10.82 -15.78
N GLN A 51 -8.98 -9.62 -15.52
CA GLN A 51 -7.74 -9.14 -16.10
C GLN A 51 -7.07 -8.04 -15.28
N PHE A 52 -5.76 -7.88 -15.50
CA PHE A 52 -4.95 -6.81 -14.93
C PHE A 52 -4.19 -6.04 -16.03
N THR A 53 -3.72 -4.85 -15.66
CA THR A 53 -2.84 -4.04 -16.49
C THR A 53 -1.41 -4.17 -16.01
N PHE A 54 -0.60 -4.86 -16.80
CA PHE A 54 0.82 -5.04 -16.55
C PHE A 54 1.64 -3.99 -17.28
N GLN A 55 2.70 -3.54 -16.64
CA GLN A 55 3.70 -2.69 -17.26
C GLN A 55 5.09 -3.23 -17.01
N THR A 56 5.94 -3.15 -18.03
CA THR A 56 7.36 -3.46 -17.93
C THR A 56 8.18 -2.21 -18.18
N PHE A 57 9.38 -2.17 -17.61
CA PHE A 57 10.38 -1.14 -17.90
C PHE A 57 11.75 -1.79 -17.98
N ASP A 58 12.69 -1.22 -18.74
CA ASP A 58 14.10 -1.58 -18.58
C ASP A 58 14.53 -1.29 -17.14
N ASP A 59 14.88 -2.33 -16.37
CA ASP A 59 15.09 -2.17 -14.93
C ASP A 59 16.52 -1.74 -14.62
N ASN A 60 17.48 -2.20 -15.43
CA ASN A 60 18.91 -2.03 -15.18
C ASN A 60 19.27 -0.54 -15.12
N THR A 61 19.71 -0.08 -13.95
CA THR A 61 20.20 1.30 -13.78
C THR A 61 21.71 1.37 -13.56
N THR A 62 22.40 0.24 -13.40
CA THR A 62 23.85 0.19 -13.17
C THR A 62 24.66 0.14 -14.46
N GLY A 63 24.04 -0.27 -15.58
CA GLY A 63 24.71 -0.44 -16.86
C GLY A 63 25.08 0.85 -17.62
N GLY A 64 24.63 2.03 -17.18
CA GLY A 64 25.00 3.34 -17.77
C GLY A 64 24.58 3.58 -19.23
N GLY A 65 23.97 2.61 -19.89
CA GLY A 65 23.52 2.69 -21.29
C GLY A 65 22.16 3.35 -21.47
N GLU A 66 21.80 3.58 -22.73
CA GLU A 66 20.46 4.05 -23.10
C GLU A 66 19.38 3.06 -22.65
N ARG A 67 18.21 3.60 -22.25
CA ARG A 67 17.07 2.77 -21.86
C ARG A 67 16.52 2.01 -23.07
N ARG A 68 16.37 0.70 -22.94
CA ARG A 68 15.84 -0.18 -23.98
C ARG A 68 14.33 -0.03 -24.11
N ALA A 69 13.90 0.66 -25.16
CA ALA A 69 12.49 0.98 -25.41
C ALA A 69 11.64 -0.31 -25.58
N GLU A 70 12.21 -1.36 -26.15
CA GLU A 70 11.56 -2.66 -26.34
C GLU A 70 11.17 -3.35 -25.02
N LEU A 71 11.81 -2.98 -23.91
CA LEU A 71 11.48 -3.48 -22.57
C LEU A 71 10.38 -2.68 -21.87
N SER A 72 9.94 -1.57 -22.46
CA SER A 72 8.93 -0.69 -21.88
C SER A 72 7.59 -0.90 -22.60
N GLN A 73 6.76 -1.80 -22.07
CA GLN A 73 5.50 -2.21 -22.68
C GLN A 73 4.36 -2.21 -21.67
N ILE A 74 3.14 -1.98 -22.15
CA ILE A 74 1.90 -2.14 -21.38
C ILE A 74 1.08 -3.24 -22.05
N ARG A 75 0.53 -4.16 -21.25
CA ARG A 75 -0.42 -5.19 -21.72
C ARG A 75 -1.54 -5.39 -20.72
N HIS A 76 -2.70 -5.75 -21.25
CA HIS A 76 -3.91 -6.05 -20.50
C HIS A 76 -4.27 -7.51 -20.72
N GLY A 77 -4.69 -8.22 -19.67
CA GLY A 77 -5.14 -9.60 -19.77
C GLY A 77 -5.04 -10.36 -18.45
N ALA A 78 -5.43 -11.63 -18.48
CA ALA A 78 -5.24 -12.56 -17.38
C ALA A 78 -3.75 -12.87 -17.16
N LEU A 79 -3.37 -13.22 -15.93
CA LEU A 79 -1.97 -13.54 -15.62
C LEU A 79 -1.51 -14.77 -16.39
N GLU A 80 -2.37 -15.78 -16.49
CA GLU A 80 -2.11 -17.08 -17.12
C GLU A 80 -1.72 -16.90 -18.59
N ASP A 81 -2.43 -16.02 -19.30
CA ASP A 81 -2.17 -15.73 -20.71
C ASP A 81 -0.89 -14.93 -20.92
N LEU A 82 -0.55 -14.05 -19.96
CA LEU A 82 0.57 -13.12 -20.07
C LEU A 82 1.84 -13.59 -19.39
N PHE A 83 1.80 -14.61 -18.52
CA PHE A 83 2.93 -15.03 -17.69
C PHE A 83 4.17 -15.38 -18.51
N SER A 84 4.00 -16.16 -19.58
CA SER A 84 5.11 -16.53 -20.48
C SER A 84 5.82 -15.30 -21.07
N TRP A 85 5.05 -14.27 -21.41
CA TRP A 85 5.59 -12.99 -21.90
C TRP A 85 6.26 -12.21 -20.78
N LEU A 86 5.61 -12.05 -19.61
CA LEU A 86 6.17 -11.37 -18.44
C LEU A 86 7.51 -12.00 -18.00
N ALA A 87 7.57 -13.32 -17.92
CA ALA A 87 8.77 -14.05 -17.56
C ALA A 87 9.89 -13.87 -18.60
N LYS A 88 9.54 -13.81 -19.89
CA LYS A 88 10.49 -13.48 -20.96
C LYS A 88 11.05 -12.07 -20.79
N MET A 89 10.18 -11.09 -20.54
CA MET A 89 10.57 -9.69 -20.32
C MET A 89 11.50 -9.57 -19.10
N ASN A 90 11.17 -10.24 -18.00
CA ASN A 90 11.98 -10.24 -16.79
C ASN A 90 13.37 -10.85 -17.05
N ARG A 91 13.44 -12.00 -17.73
CA ARG A 91 14.73 -12.59 -18.14
C ARG A 91 15.55 -11.68 -19.08
N SER A 92 14.90 -10.82 -19.85
CA SER A 92 15.56 -9.81 -20.70
C SER A 92 16.04 -8.57 -19.93
N GLY A 93 15.79 -8.50 -18.62
CA GLY A 93 16.20 -7.39 -17.75
C GLY A 93 15.10 -6.37 -17.48
N ALA A 94 13.85 -6.68 -17.78
CA ALA A 94 12.74 -5.79 -17.47
C ALA A 94 12.23 -5.98 -16.04
N GLY A 95 11.87 -4.87 -15.39
CA GLY A 95 11.10 -4.90 -14.16
C GLY A 95 9.64 -5.19 -14.49
N ILE A 96 8.99 -6.03 -13.70
CA ILE A 96 7.58 -6.40 -13.90
C ILE A 96 6.70 -5.73 -12.86
N PHE A 97 5.65 -5.07 -13.35
CA PHE A 97 4.74 -4.28 -12.53
C PHE A 97 3.29 -4.52 -12.91
N VAL A 98 2.40 -4.24 -11.96
CA VAL A 98 0.95 -4.20 -12.16
C VAL A 98 0.41 -2.84 -11.74
N THR A 99 -0.59 -2.34 -12.46
CA THR A 99 -1.35 -1.16 -12.03
C THR A 99 -2.28 -1.59 -10.91
N VAL A 100 -2.13 -0.97 -9.74
CA VAL A 100 -2.84 -1.41 -8.52
C VAL A 100 -4.35 -1.26 -8.72
N ASN A 101 -4.81 -0.05 -9.03
CA ASN A 101 -6.23 0.22 -9.25
C ASN A 101 -6.73 -0.34 -10.60
N GLU A 102 -8.02 -0.68 -10.65
CA GLU A 102 -8.64 -1.26 -11.83
C GLU A 102 -8.62 -0.27 -12.99
N THR A 103 -8.22 -0.75 -14.17
CA THR A 103 -8.24 0.02 -15.41
C THR A 103 -9.39 -0.41 -16.32
N ASP A 104 -9.75 0.42 -17.29
CA ASP A 104 -10.68 0.09 -18.38
C ASP A 104 -10.14 -0.91 -19.43
N GLY A 105 -8.88 -1.37 -19.29
CA GLY A 105 -8.24 -2.30 -20.22
C GLY A 105 -7.82 -1.67 -21.56
N ARG A 106 -7.87 -0.34 -21.68
CA ARG A 106 -7.47 0.41 -22.89
C ARG A 106 -6.23 1.28 -22.65
N GLY A 107 -5.84 1.44 -21.40
CA GLY A 107 -4.67 2.21 -21.03
C GLY A 107 -4.44 2.21 -19.52
N ARG A 108 -3.58 3.14 -19.10
CA ARG A 108 -3.09 3.24 -17.71
C ARG A 108 -3.01 4.69 -17.21
N LYS A 109 -3.59 5.65 -17.93
CA LYS A 109 -3.64 7.04 -17.47
C LYS A 109 -4.70 7.14 -16.36
N LYS A 110 -4.75 8.28 -15.66
CA LYS A 110 -5.78 8.56 -14.66
C LYS A 110 -7.20 8.30 -15.19
N ASP A 111 -7.48 8.75 -16.42
CA ASP A 111 -8.79 8.58 -17.07
C ASP A 111 -9.13 7.12 -17.40
N ASN A 112 -8.14 6.22 -17.39
CA ASN A 112 -8.37 4.79 -17.55
C ASN A 112 -8.72 4.10 -16.22
N ILE A 113 -8.54 4.76 -15.07
CA ILE A 113 -8.78 4.15 -13.75
C ILE A 113 -10.30 4.14 -13.47
N LYS A 114 -10.83 2.95 -13.21
CA LYS A 114 -12.26 2.69 -12.99
C LYS A 114 -12.64 2.51 -11.54
N LYS A 115 -11.77 1.89 -10.74
CA LYS A 115 -12.06 1.50 -9.37
C LYS A 115 -10.81 1.53 -8.51
N VAL A 116 -10.93 2.07 -7.31
CA VAL A 116 -9.90 1.95 -6.28
C VAL A 116 -9.94 0.54 -5.70
N ARG A 117 -8.81 -0.16 -5.71
CA ARG A 117 -8.64 -1.45 -5.04
C ARG A 117 -7.95 -1.34 -3.70
N ALA A 118 -7.01 -0.41 -3.61
CA ALA A 118 -6.15 -0.26 -2.45
C ALA A 118 -5.60 1.15 -2.34
N VAL A 119 -5.15 1.49 -1.13
CA VAL A 119 -4.14 2.53 -0.89
C VAL A 119 -2.83 1.86 -0.50
N TRP A 120 -1.70 2.54 -0.66
CA TRP A 120 -0.40 1.89 -0.49
C TRP A 120 0.71 2.79 0.04
N GLN A 121 1.69 2.15 0.67
CA GLN A 121 2.95 2.76 1.10
C GLN A 121 4.11 2.09 0.32
N GLU A 122 4.93 2.89 -0.35
CA GLU A 122 6.24 2.48 -0.88
C GLU A 122 7.33 2.88 0.11
N ASP A 123 7.68 1.95 1.00
CA ASP A 123 8.69 2.14 2.03
C ASP A 123 10.09 1.79 1.51
N ASP A 124 10.84 2.82 1.16
CA ASP A 124 12.24 2.74 0.72
C ASP A 124 13.26 2.76 1.89
N GLY A 125 12.81 2.60 3.14
CA GLY A 125 13.62 2.60 4.36
C GLY A 125 13.30 3.75 5.34
N ALA A 126 12.26 4.53 5.07
CA ALA A 126 11.80 5.66 5.90
C ALA A 126 10.33 5.52 6.33
N GLY A 127 9.71 4.39 6.02
CA GLY A 127 8.31 4.12 6.32
C GLY A 127 8.05 4.09 7.82
N ARG A 128 6.90 4.64 8.20
CA ARG A 128 6.33 4.50 9.54
C ARG A 128 5.21 3.46 9.52
N GLU A 129 4.90 2.92 10.68
CA GLU A 129 3.78 2.00 10.86
C GLU A 129 2.47 2.66 10.41
N LEU A 130 1.67 1.91 9.66
CA LEU A 130 0.38 2.37 9.16
C LEU A 130 -0.67 2.31 10.28
N PRO A 131 -1.69 3.18 10.27
CA PRO A 131 -2.76 3.17 11.26
C PRO A 131 -3.73 2.00 11.04
N LEU A 132 -3.59 1.30 9.90
CA LEU A 132 -4.35 0.13 9.51
C LEU A 132 -3.36 -0.98 9.14
N GLU A 133 -3.66 -2.19 9.60
CA GLU A 133 -2.88 -3.38 9.25
C GLU A 133 -2.89 -3.60 7.73
N PRO A 134 -1.74 -3.72 7.06
CA PRO A 134 -1.69 -4.05 5.63
C PRO A 134 -2.30 -5.42 5.35
N HIS A 135 -3.18 -5.48 4.34
CA HIS A 135 -3.67 -6.75 3.81
C HIS A 135 -2.60 -7.52 3.07
N ILE A 136 -1.66 -6.81 2.45
CA ILE A 136 -0.53 -7.37 1.72
C ILE A 136 0.71 -6.56 2.06
N GLU A 137 1.81 -7.24 2.39
CA GLU A 137 3.15 -6.68 2.44
C GLU A 137 4.08 -7.50 1.54
N ILE A 138 4.82 -6.81 0.68
CA ILE A 138 5.83 -7.42 -0.17
C ILE A 138 7.18 -6.79 0.10
N GLU A 139 8.25 -7.57 0.03
CA GLU A 139 9.61 -7.05 -0.04
C GLU A 139 9.98 -6.83 -1.52
N SER A 140 10.03 -5.57 -1.94
CA SER A 140 10.30 -5.19 -3.35
C SER A 140 11.78 -5.29 -3.70
N SER A 141 12.64 -5.05 -2.71
CA SER A 141 14.09 -5.27 -2.73
C SER A 141 14.57 -5.35 -1.27
N PRO A 142 15.82 -5.76 -0.98
CA PRO A 142 16.24 -6.01 0.39
C PRO A 142 15.93 -4.85 1.34
N ARG A 143 15.11 -5.10 2.35
CA ARG A 143 14.65 -4.13 3.38
C ARG A 143 13.81 -2.97 2.84
N LYS A 144 13.17 -3.12 1.69
CA LYS A 144 12.24 -2.15 1.10
C LYS A 144 10.91 -2.83 0.82
N TYR A 145 9.83 -2.19 1.25
CA TYR A 145 8.54 -2.84 1.36
C TYR A 145 7.46 -2.06 0.62
N HIS A 146 6.54 -2.77 -0.03
CA HIS A 146 5.26 -2.18 -0.42
C HIS A 146 4.16 -2.76 0.45
N ARG A 147 3.39 -1.88 1.09
CA ARG A 147 2.26 -2.24 1.96
C ARG A 147 0.97 -1.79 1.31
N TYR A 148 -0.03 -2.65 1.27
CA TYR A 148 -1.31 -2.41 0.63
C TYR A 148 -2.43 -2.55 1.66
N VAL A 149 -3.27 -1.53 1.76
CA VAL A 149 -4.55 -1.59 2.49
C VAL A 149 -5.64 -1.65 1.45
N LEU A 150 -6.30 -2.81 1.34
CA LEU A 150 -7.37 -3.05 0.37
C LEU A 150 -8.67 -2.39 0.82
N THR A 151 -9.45 -1.91 -0.14
CA THR A 151 -10.70 -1.20 0.11
C THR A 151 -11.84 -1.74 -0.75
N ASP A 152 -13.09 -1.50 -0.36
CA ASP A 152 -14.27 -1.79 -1.18
C ASP A 152 -14.47 -0.80 -2.35
N GLY A 153 -13.61 0.21 -2.44
CA GLY A 153 -13.54 1.18 -3.52
C GLY A 153 -14.22 2.51 -3.22
N THR A 154 -13.99 3.48 -4.11
CA THR A 154 -14.59 4.81 -4.02
C THR A 154 -14.61 5.47 -5.39
N ASP A 155 -15.58 6.35 -5.60
CA ASP A 155 -15.59 7.33 -6.68
C ASP A 155 -15.17 8.73 -6.19
N ASP A 156 -14.92 8.89 -4.88
CA ASP A 156 -14.35 10.10 -4.29
C ASP A 156 -12.83 10.12 -4.47
N TRP A 157 -12.49 10.53 -5.67
CA TRP A 157 -11.19 10.88 -6.15
C TRP A 157 -10.43 11.89 -5.27
N GLY A 158 -11.10 12.90 -4.72
CA GLY A 158 -10.45 13.90 -3.86
C GLY A 158 -10.02 13.32 -2.51
N ALA A 159 -10.88 12.47 -1.93
CA ALA A 159 -10.54 11.71 -0.73
C ALA A 159 -9.38 10.73 -0.98
N PHE A 160 -9.37 10.04 -2.12
CA PHE A 160 -8.26 9.14 -2.47
C PHE A 160 -6.92 9.89 -2.51
N ASP A 161 -6.88 11.03 -3.21
CA ASP A 161 -5.65 11.82 -3.32
C ASP A 161 -5.19 12.33 -1.94
N SER A 162 -6.13 12.67 -1.05
CA SER A 162 -5.84 13.08 0.32
C SER A 162 -5.24 11.95 1.16
N VAL A 163 -5.79 10.73 1.08
CA VAL A 163 -5.25 9.56 1.77
C VAL A 163 -3.84 9.22 1.27
N MET A 164 -3.63 9.20 -0.05
CA MET A 164 -2.32 8.95 -0.62
C MET A 164 -1.30 10.05 -0.28
N ALA A 165 -1.74 11.31 -0.18
CA ALA A 165 -0.89 12.41 0.28
C ALA A 165 -0.48 12.22 1.75
N SER A 166 -1.40 11.77 2.62
CA SER A 166 -1.06 11.40 4.01
C SER A 166 -0.06 10.25 4.06
N LEU A 167 -0.22 9.20 3.25
CA LEU A 167 0.75 8.10 3.16
C LEU A 167 2.17 8.57 2.84
N VAL A 168 2.32 9.58 1.98
CA VAL A 168 3.62 10.23 1.71
C VAL A 168 4.10 11.05 2.90
N THR A 169 3.32 12.02 3.34
CA THR A 169 3.75 13.02 4.34
C THR A 169 3.91 12.41 5.73
N ASP A 170 2.91 11.62 6.13
CA ASP A 170 2.67 11.17 7.49
C ASP A 170 3.20 9.76 7.73
N TYR A 171 3.43 8.98 6.67
CA TYR A 171 3.92 7.60 6.80
C TYR A 171 5.18 7.30 6.00
N GLY A 172 5.79 8.27 5.31
CA GLY A 172 7.10 8.07 4.69
C GLY A 172 7.07 7.18 3.44
N SER A 173 5.95 7.16 2.71
CA SER A 173 5.89 6.58 1.36
C SER A 173 6.71 7.41 0.36
N ASP A 174 7.22 6.79 -0.72
CA ASP A 174 7.86 7.51 -1.85
C ASP A 174 6.99 8.71 -2.31
N PRO A 175 7.54 9.94 -2.36
CA PRO A 175 6.80 11.12 -2.80
C PRO A 175 6.11 11.01 -4.16
N ASN A 176 6.58 10.11 -5.03
CA ASN A 176 6.04 9.86 -6.36
C ASN A 176 4.98 8.74 -6.38
N ALA A 177 4.75 8.06 -5.27
CA ALA A 177 3.87 6.89 -5.16
C ALA A 177 2.38 7.23 -4.98
N LYS A 178 1.96 8.50 -5.03
CA LYS A 178 0.59 8.90 -4.69
C LYS A 178 -0.44 8.82 -5.83
N ASP A 179 -0.01 8.54 -7.06
CA ASP A 179 -0.88 8.61 -8.23
C ASP A 179 -1.86 7.43 -8.30
N ARG A 180 -3.15 7.68 -8.60
CA ARG A 180 -4.17 6.62 -8.74
C ARG A 180 -3.83 5.56 -9.77
N SER A 181 -3.08 5.96 -10.79
CA SER A 181 -2.52 5.05 -11.77
C SER A 181 -1.12 4.63 -11.36
N ARG A 182 -0.75 4.39 -10.09
CA ARG A 182 0.60 3.89 -9.76
C ARG A 182 0.76 2.44 -10.24
N VAL A 183 1.93 2.12 -10.77
CA VAL A 183 2.38 0.74 -11.01
C VAL A 183 3.26 0.31 -9.86
N MET A 184 3.06 -0.91 -9.39
CA MET A 184 3.82 -1.49 -8.29
C MET A 184 4.44 -2.81 -8.72
N ARG A 185 5.57 -3.19 -8.10
CA ARG A 185 6.27 -4.45 -8.38
C ARG A 185 5.32 -5.63 -8.16
N LEU A 186 5.29 -6.53 -9.13
CA LEU A 186 4.52 -7.78 -9.02
C LEU A 186 5.39 -8.87 -8.38
N PRO A 187 5.00 -9.46 -7.24
CA PRO A 187 5.69 -10.60 -6.65
C PRO A 187 5.78 -11.80 -7.59
N GLY A 188 6.80 -12.64 -7.38
CA GLY A 188 7.11 -13.77 -8.27
C GLY A 188 7.97 -13.40 -9.48
N PHE A 189 8.39 -12.14 -9.60
CA PHE A 189 9.36 -11.68 -10.59
C PHE A 189 10.58 -11.05 -9.92
N TYR A 190 11.70 -11.00 -10.63
CA TYR A 190 12.93 -10.42 -10.10
C TYR A 190 12.97 -8.90 -10.30
N HIS A 191 13.41 -8.19 -9.27
CA HIS A 191 13.90 -6.83 -9.35
C HIS A 191 15.34 -6.85 -9.90
N LEU A 192 15.57 -6.17 -11.03
CA LEU A 192 16.78 -6.29 -11.86
C LEU A 192 17.50 -4.95 -12.05
N LYS A 193 17.29 -4.01 -11.12
CA LYS A 193 18.00 -2.73 -11.11
C LYS A 193 19.52 -2.88 -11.13
N ASP A 194 20.02 -3.90 -10.44
CA ASP A 194 21.38 -4.43 -10.56
C ASP A 194 21.29 -5.92 -10.97
N PRO A 195 21.48 -6.24 -12.27
CA PRO A 195 21.37 -7.62 -12.75
C PRO A 195 22.37 -8.60 -12.13
N SER A 196 23.46 -8.10 -11.52
CA SER A 196 24.42 -8.96 -10.81
C SER A 196 23.93 -9.41 -9.43
N ARG A 197 22.89 -8.74 -8.91
CA ARG A 197 22.27 -8.97 -7.60
C ARG A 197 20.74 -9.03 -7.75
N PRO A 198 20.21 -10.00 -8.53
CA PRO A 198 18.78 -10.13 -8.72
C PRO A 198 18.09 -10.42 -7.38
N HIS A 199 16.94 -9.81 -7.16
CA HIS A 199 16.13 -10.02 -5.96
C HIS A 199 14.72 -10.47 -6.36
N MET A 200 14.26 -11.62 -5.87
CA MET A 200 12.86 -12.02 -6.06
C MET A 200 11.97 -11.08 -5.25
N VAL A 201 11.03 -10.39 -5.91
CA VAL A 201 9.99 -9.65 -5.20
C VAL A 201 9.10 -10.68 -4.50
N ASN A 202 9.07 -10.66 -3.17
CA ASN A 202 8.42 -11.68 -2.36
C ASN A 202 7.24 -11.13 -1.59
N ILE A 203 6.17 -11.91 -1.46
CA ILE A 203 5.14 -11.66 -0.45
C ILE A 203 5.72 -12.05 0.91
N ILE A 204 5.71 -11.11 1.86
CA ILE A 204 6.15 -11.32 3.24
C ILE A 204 4.95 -11.57 4.15
N GLN A 205 3.85 -10.86 3.88
CA GLN A 205 2.59 -11.02 4.60
C GLN A 205 1.43 -10.91 3.62
N GLU A 206 0.44 -11.77 3.81
CA GLU A 206 -0.89 -11.62 3.24
C GLU A 206 -1.92 -12.00 4.32
N SER A 207 -2.83 -11.07 4.61
CA SER A 207 -3.96 -11.30 5.51
C SER A 207 -5.07 -12.06 4.78
N GLY A 208 -5.99 -12.69 5.50
CA GLY A 208 -7.25 -13.21 4.96
C GLY A 208 -8.45 -12.26 5.14
N ALA A 209 -8.25 -11.08 5.73
CA ALA A 209 -9.32 -10.11 6.01
C ALA A 209 -10.04 -9.63 4.75
N LEU A 210 -11.28 -9.19 4.85
CA LEU A 210 -11.95 -8.56 3.69
C LEU A 210 -11.37 -7.16 3.43
N PRO A 211 -11.49 -6.62 2.21
CA PRO A 211 -11.23 -5.21 1.95
C PRO A 211 -12.02 -4.31 2.91
N LEU A 212 -11.41 -3.22 3.35
CA LEU A 212 -12.02 -2.31 4.31
C LEU A 212 -13.04 -1.38 3.63
N PRO A 213 -14.12 -1.00 4.32
CA PRO A 213 -14.97 0.09 3.85
C PRO A 213 -14.17 1.38 3.63
N TRP A 214 -14.34 2.03 2.48
CA TRP A 214 -13.62 3.26 2.16
C TRP A 214 -13.70 4.35 3.24
N PRO A 215 -14.85 4.60 3.90
CA PRO A 215 -14.92 5.58 4.98
C PRO A 215 -13.96 5.29 6.14
N ASP A 216 -13.74 4.02 6.47
CA ASP A 216 -12.86 3.60 7.56
C ASP A 216 -11.38 3.85 7.19
N VAL A 217 -11.05 3.65 5.91
CA VAL A 217 -9.72 3.98 5.35
C VAL A 217 -9.48 5.49 5.42
N VAL A 218 -10.45 6.29 4.98
CA VAL A 218 -10.36 7.76 5.06
C VAL A 218 -10.20 8.20 6.52
N GLU A 219 -11.02 7.70 7.43
CA GLU A 219 -10.95 8.05 8.85
C GLU A 219 -9.56 7.76 9.44
N ALA A 220 -9.01 6.57 9.18
CA ALA A 220 -7.72 6.17 9.73
C ALA A 220 -6.55 7.05 9.24
N PHE A 221 -6.53 7.37 7.94
CA PHE A 221 -5.44 8.14 7.36
C PHE A 221 -5.60 9.66 7.52
N THR A 222 -6.83 10.19 7.54
CA THR A 222 -7.07 11.64 7.71
C THR A 222 -7.09 12.08 9.17
N SER A 223 -7.44 11.19 10.11
CA SER A 223 -7.37 11.48 11.55
C SER A 223 -5.93 11.66 12.04
N ASN A 224 -4.91 11.22 11.29
CA ASN A 224 -3.50 11.41 11.63
C ASN A 224 -2.88 12.66 10.99
N THR A 225 -3.37 13.13 9.85
CA THR A 225 -3.00 14.44 9.29
C THR A 225 -3.38 15.59 10.25
N LEU A 226 -4.50 15.44 10.97
CA LEU A 226 -4.88 16.35 12.05
C LEU A 226 -3.98 16.29 13.30
N VAL A 227 -3.16 15.24 13.46
CA VAL A 227 -2.23 15.07 14.59
C VAL A 227 -0.86 15.67 14.29
N LEU A 228 -0.42 15.64 13.02
CA LEU A 228 0.87 16.20 12.62
C LEU A 228 0.84 17.72 12.45
N ASP A 229 -0.28 18.29 12.00
CA ASP A 229 -0.46 19.76 11.98
C ASP A 229 -0.56 20.36 13.40
N VAL A 230 -0.95 19.57 14.40
CA VAL A 230 -0.97 20.00 15.82
C VAL A 230 0.44 20.08 16.42
N THR A 231 1.44 19.41 15.84
CA THR A 231 2.82 19.50 16.33
C THR A 231 3.61 20.70 15.76
N THR A 232 3.06 21.43 14.78
CA THR A 232 3.75 22.59 14.20
C THR A 232 3.03 23.92 14.33
N ASN A 233 1.78 23.98 14.82
CA ASN A 233 1.16 25.26 15.15
C ASN A 233 0.36 25.20 16.46
N ASN A 234 0.84 25.94 17.45
CA ASN A 234 0.02 26.48 18.53
C ASN A 234 -1.22 27.15 17.93
N HIS A 235 -2.42 26.61 18.12
CA HIS A 235 -3.68 27.32 18.44
C HIS A 235 -4.87 26.34 18.59
N SER A 236 -5.35 26.19 19.83
CA SER A 236 -6.77 25.99 20.24
C SER A 236 -7.71 25.11 19.38
N GLY A 237 -7.52 23.78 19.38
CA GLY A 237 -8.48 22.83 18.78
C GLY A 237 -8.83 21.68 19.73
N LEU A 238 -10.11 21.26 19.75
CA LEU A 238 -10.62 20.17 20.58
C LEU A 238 -9.95 18.82 20.23
N ASP A 239 -9.33 18.16 21.22
CA ASP A 239 -8.76 16.81 21.07
C ASP A 239 -9.85 15.72 21.07
N VAL A 240 -10.39 15.44 19.88
CA VAL A 240 -11.43 14.43 19.62
C VAL A 240 -11.02 13.04 20.11
N ARG A 241 -9.74 12.64 19.98
CA ARG A 241 -9.26 11.32 20.41
C ARG A 241 -9.28 11.18 21.92
N SER A 242 -8.82 12.19 22.66
CA SER A 242 -8.94 12.20 24.13
C SER A 242 -10.39 12.19 24.59
N LYS A 243 -11.31 12.86 23.86
CA LYS A 243 -12.74 12.81 24.19
C LYS A 243 -13.36 11.45 23.92
N ILE A 244 -13.01 10.78 22.82
CA ILE A 244 -13.44 9.40 22.53
C ILE A 244 -12.86 8.43 23.57
N ALA A 245 -11.59 8.56 23.95
CA ALA A 245 -11.00 7.75 25.02
C ALA A 245 -11.63 8.05 26.40
N SER A 246 -12.03 9.28 26.65
CA SER A 246 -12.71 9.66 27.90
C SER A 246 -14.17 9.19 27.95
N ILE A 247 -14.74 8.77 26.82
CA ILE A 247 -16.06 8.11 26.81
C ILE A 247 -15.99 6.75 27.51
N THR A 248 -14.81 6.10 27.54
CA THR A 248 -14.62 4.76 28.11
C THR A 248 -14.13 4.75 29.56
N THR A 249 -13.58 5.85 30.10
CA THR A 249 -12.85 5.85 31.40
C THR A 249 -13.56 6.58 32.55
N THR A 250 -14.86 6.85 32.42
CA THR A 250 -15.79 7.22 33.50
C THR A 250 -15.68 8.60 34.19
N ASP A 251 -14.60 9.38 34.00
CA ASP A 251 -14.44 10.65 34.73
C ASP A 251 -15.02 11.90 34.02
N ASN A 252 -15.17 11.90 32.69
CA ASN A 252 -15.69 13.08 31.97
C ASN A 252 -16.50 12.75 30.69
N TYR A 253 -17.27 11.66 30.72
CA TYR A 253 -18.06 11.20 29.57
C TYR A 253 -19.03 12.28 29.04
N HIS A 254 -19.77 12.96 29.92
CA HIS A 254 -20.78 13.94 29.51
C HIS A 254 -20.13 15.16 28.83
N GLY A 255 -18.99 15.61 29.36
CA GLY A 255 -18.18 16.64 28.71
C GLY A 255 -17.70 16.18 27.32
N SER A 256 -17.23 14.95 27.20
CA SER A 256 -16.78 14.40 25.92
C SER A 256 -17.87 14.27 24.87
N LEU A 257 -19.03 13.71 25.19
CA LEU A 257 -20.14 13.68 24.23
C LEU A 257 -20.61 15.08 23.85
N ARG A 258 -20.67 16.01 24.81
CA ARG A 258 -21.05 17.40 24.56
C ARG A 258 -20.09 18.06 23.57
N ASP A 259 -18.79 17.87 23.79
CA ASP A 259 -17.75 18.46 22.96
C ASP A 259 -17.75 17.85 21.55
N LEU A 260 -17.96 16.53 21.43
CA LEU A 260 -18.10 15.84 20.15
C LEU A 260 -19.38 16.23 19.41
N ALA A 261 -20.50 16.42 20.11
CA ALA A 261 -21.74 16.92 19.53
C ALA A 261 -21.55 18.32 18.94
N ALA A 262 -20.93 19.23 19.68
CA ALA A 262 -20.58 20.56 19.20
C ALA A 262 -19.58 20.52 18.04
N HIS A 263 -18.62 19.59 18.05
CA HIS A 263 -17.70 19.38 16.94
C HIS A 263 -18.42 18.96 15.65
N TYR A 264 -19.32 17.97 15.70
CA TYR A 264 -20.04 17.51 14.51
C TYR A 264 -20.95 18.58 13.93
N VAL A 265 -21.66 19.32 14.79
CA VAL A 265 -22.48 20.47 14.38
C VAL A 265 -21.62 21.56 13.73
N ALA A 266 -20.44 21.85 14.27
CA ALA A 266 -19.49 22.83 13.69
C ALA A 266 -18.94 22.44 12.32
N LYS A 267 -18.92 21.14 12.03
CA LYS A 267 -18.54 20.62 10.71
C LYS A 267 -19.70 20.55 9.72
N GLY A 268 -20.84 21.17 10.05
CA GLY A 268 -21.99 21.24 9.16
C GLY A 268 -22.78 19.94 9.06
N ARG A 269 -22.60 19.00 10.00
CA ARG A 269 -23.38 17.76 10.04
C ARG A 269 -24.82 18.07 10.42
N SER A 270 -25.76 17.37 9.77
CA SER A 270 -27.15 17.34 10.19
C SER A 270 -27.29 16.73 11.59
N LYS A 271 -28.43 16.97 12.22
CA LYS A 271 -28.75 16.41 13.54
C LYS A 271 -28.62 14.89 13.53
N GLU A 272 -29.17 14.26 12.51
CA GLU A 272 -29.20 12.81 12.33
C GLU A 272 -27.79 12.24 12.13
N GLU A 273 -26.95 12.91 11.34
CA GLU A 273 -25.54 12.52 11.16
C GLU A 273 -24.74 12.65 12.46
N ALA A 274 -24.90 13.75 13.19
CA ALA A 274 -24.20 13.97 14.46
C ALA A 274 -24.61 12.93 15.52
N GLU A 275 -25.91 12.62 15.63
CA GLU A 275 -26.41 11.56 16.51
C GLU A 275 -25.83 10.19 16.12
N MET A 276 -25.88 9.85 14.83
CA MET A 276 -25.35 8.58 14.31
C MET A 276 -23.85 8.42 14.61
N HIS A 277 -23.03 9.45 14.43
CA HIS A 277 -21.59 9.37 14.71
C HIS A 277 -21.29 9.16 16.19
N LEU A 278 -22.00 9.84 17.08
CA LEU A 278 -21.86 9.65 18.53
C LEU A 278 -22.29 8.23 18.95
N GLU A 279 -23.36 7.70 18.36
CA GLU A 279 -23.79 6.32 18.61
C GLU A 279 -22.75 5.30 18.11
N LYS A 280 -22.17 5.51 16.93
CA LYS A 280 -21.09 4.66 16.40
C LYS A 280 -19.86 4.65 17.30
N HIS A 281 -19.44 5.80 17.83
CA HIS A 281 -18.35 5.87 18.83
C HIS A 281 -18.69 5.14 20.12
N MET A 282 -19.96 5.09 20.51
CA MET A 282 -20.38 4.28 21.65
C MET A 282 -20.48 2.78 21.31
N ASP A 283 -20.74 2.42 20.05
CA ASP A 283 -20.83 1.01 19.66
C ASP A 283 -19.46 0.36 19.41
N SER A 284 -18.47 1.14 19.00
CA SER A 284 -17.08 0.67 18.82
C SER A 284 -16.41 0.25 20.13
N VAL A 285 -16.98 0.63 21.28
CA VAL A 285 -16.48 0.23 22.60
C VAL A 285 -16.93 -1.21 22.92
N PRO A 286 -15.99 -2.15 23.14
CA PRO A 286 -16.32 -3.54 23.48
C PRO A 286 -17.27 -3.65 24.68
N ILE A 287 -18.19 -4.61 24.65
CA ILE A 287 -19.26 -4.77 25.65
C ILE A 287 -18.69 -4.94 27.07
N GLU A 288 -17.57 -5.65 27.18
CA GLU A 288 -16.82 -5.91 28.40
C GLU A 288 -16.21 -4.65 29.04
N LEU A 289 -16.06 -3.56 28.30
CA LEU A 289 -15.56 -2.27 28.79
C LEU A 289 -16.67 -1.28 29.17
N ARG A 290 -17.94 -1.66 28.97
CA ARG A 290 -19.10 -0.78 29.21
C ARG A 290 -19.52 -0.85 30.68
N ASP A 291 -19.42 0.27 31.41
CA ASP A 291 -19.91 0.35 32.79
C ASP A 291 -21.45 0.36 32.88
N GLY A 292 -22.00 0.18 34.09
CA GLY A 292 -23.45 0.14 34.32
C GLY A 292 -24.22 1.41 33.94
N ARG A 293 -23.53 2.50 33.56
CA ARG A 293 -24.15 3.76 33.11
C ARG A 293 -24.23 3.86 31.59
N TRP A 294 -23.69 2.91 30.83
CA TRP A 294 -23.59 2.95 29.37
C TRP A 294 -24.91 3.19 28.63
N GLY A 295 -25.99 2.54 29.06
CA GLY A 295 -27.32 2.72 28.47
C GLY A 295 -27.90 4.12 28.72
N HIS A 296 -27.76 4.63 29.95
CA HIS A 296 -28.21 5.97 30.32
C HIS A 296 -27.43 7.05 29.56
N ARG A 297 -26.13 6.82 29.39
CA ARG A 297 -25.20 7.62 28.61
C ARG A 297 -25.65 7.77 27.14
N ARG A 298 -25.98 6.65 26.48
CA ARG A 298 -26.51 6.64 25.10
C ARG A 298 -27.80 7.47 24.94
N GLN A 299 -28.68 7.46 25.94
CA GLN A 299 -29.92 8.25 25.91
C GLN A 299 -29.68 9.78 25.88
N GLN A 300 -28.50 10.26 26.27
CA GLN A 300 -28.16 11.69 26.29
C GLN A 300 -27.69 12.25 24.94
N ILE A 301 -27.37 11.40 23.96
CA ILE A 301 -26.82 11.83 22.66
C ILE A 301 -27.73 12.87 21.99
N ARG A 302 -29.03 12.58 21.90
CA ARG A 302 -30.00 13.45 21.22
C ARG A 302 -30.11 14.84 21.85
N SER A 303 -30.12 14.91 23.19
CA SER A 303 -30.22 16.20 23.88
C SER A 303 -28.92 17.01 23.78
N LEU A 304 -27.77 16.35 23.70
CA LEU A 304 -26.48 17.00 23.51
C LEU A 304 -26.32 17.56 22.10
N VAL A 305 -26.70 16.81 21.07
CA VAL A 305 -26.72 17.29 19.68
C VAL A 305 -27.70 18.45 19.53
N GLN A 306 -28.92 18.33 20.10
CA GLN A 306 -29.88 19.43 20.08
C GLN A 306 -29.32 20.68 20.79
N SER A 307 -28.69 20.52 21.96
CA SER A 307 -28.09 21.65 22.66
C SER A 307 -26.96 22.31 21.87
N ALA A 308 -26.18 21.55 21.10
CA ALA A 308 -25.14 22.08 20.22
C ALA A 308 -25.75 22.85 19.02
N LEU A 309 -26.84 22.35 18.43
CA LEU A 309 -27.56 23.07 17.38
C LEU A 309 -28.16 24.38 17.92
N ASP A 310 -28.83 24.33 19.07
CA ASP A 310 -29.49 25.50 19.68
C ASP A 310 -28.49 26.61 20.06
N LYS A 311 -27.25 26.24 20.39
CA LYS A 311 -26.17 27.16 20.74
C LYS A 311 -25.44 27.72 19.52
N GLY A 312 -25.79 27.30 18.30
CA GLY A 312 -25.29 27.91 17.06
C GLY A 312 -23.81 27.62 16.79
N PHE A 313 -23.29 26.45 17.20
CA PHE A 313 -21.92 26.02 16.96
C PHE A 313 -21.59 25.78 15.47
N GLY A 314 -22.14 26.52 14.50
CA GLY A 314 -21.85 26.38 13.05
C GLY A 314 -20.49 26.95 12.64
N GLU A 315 -20.24 27.03 11.31
CA GLU A 315 -18.94 27.32 10.64
C GLU A 315 -18.04 28.45 11.20
N ASN A 316 -18.56 29.32 12.07
CA ASN A 316 -17.84 30.46 12.66
C ASN A 316 -17.61 30.36 14.18
N TYR A 317 -17.81 29.19 14.81
CA TYR A 317 -17.67 29.06 16.27
C TYR A 317 -16.20 28.97 16.72
N VAL A 318 -15.78 29.91 17.56
CA VAL A 318 -14.45 29.94 18.19
C VAL A 318 -14.53 29.35 19.59
N TRP A 319 -13.73 28.31 19.86
CA TRP A 319 -13.66 27.65 21.16
C TRP A 319 -12.91 28.52 22.17
N SER A 320 -13.58 28.92 23.25
CA SER A 320 -12.92 29.53 24.41
C SER A 320 -12.25 28.45 25.27
N GLU A 321 -11.01 28.68 25.69
CA GLU A 321 -10.31 27.77 26.61
C GLU A 321 -11.06 27.63 27.95
N PRO A 322 -10.96 26.46 28.62
CA PRO A 322 -11.53 26.29 29.95
C PRO A 322 -10.81 27.19 30.95
N VAL A 323 -11.58 27.89 31.79
CA VAL A 323 -11.08 28.56 33.00
C VAL A 323 -10.76 27.52 34.07
#